data_AF-A0A1H2GMT7-F1
#
_entry.id   AF-A0A1H2GMT7-F1
#
_cell.length_a   1.000
_cell.length_b   1.000
_cell.length_c   1.000
_cell.angle_alpha   90.00
_cell.angle_beta   90.00
_cell.angle_gamma   90.00
#
_symmetry.space_group_name_H-M   'P 1'
#
loop_
_entity.id
_entity.type
_entity.pdbx_description
1 polymer ?
#
loop_
_entity_poly.entity_id
_entity_poly.type
_entity_poly.pdbx_seq_one_letter_code
_entity_poly.pdbx_strand_id
1 'polypeptide(L)' 'MSNDFCMDCGMLLSPYTRICSVCGYDNNYNDFSDIELDMDKLINVNDDFVPEHYPEF' A
#
# COMPACT_ATOMS: atom_id res chain seq x y z
N MET A 1 1.96 14.35 1.59
CA MET A 1 0.56 14.67 1.94
C MET A 1 0.45 14.63 3.45
N SER A 2 -0.28 15.55 4.08
CA SER A 2 -0.59 15.45 5.51
C SER A 2 -1.87 14.64 5.63
N ASN A 3 -1.87 13.58 6.44
CA ASN A 3 -3.09 12.81 6.71
C ASN A 3 -3.92 13.56 7.76
N ASP A 4 -5.23 13.63 7.56
CA ASP A 4 -6.17 14.28 8.50
C ASP A 4 -6.47 13.42 9.74
N PHE A 5 -6.00 12.18 9.75
CA PHE A 5 -6.17 11.22 10.83
C PHE A 5 -4.93 10.34 11.01
N CYS A 6 -4.83 9.72 12.19
CA CYS A 6 -3.77 8.80 12.53
C CYS A 6 -3.99 7.44 11.88
N MET A 7 -3.00 6.96 11.12
CA MET A 7 -3.07 5.67 10.41
C MET A 7 -3.08 4.45 11.34
N ASP A 8 -2.70 4.63 12.61
CA ASP A 8 -2.66 3.57 13.62
C ASP A 8 -3.95 3.53 14.47
N CYS A 9 -4.29 4.63 15.14
CA CYS A 9 -5.42 4.66 16.08
C CYS A 9 -6.70 5.33 15.55
N GLY A 10 -6.67 5.93 14.35
CA GLY A 10 -7.83 6.56 13.71
C GLY A 10 -8.23 7.93 14.27
N MET A 11 -7.49 8.48 15.24
CA MET A 11 -7.74 9.82 15.76
C MET A 11 -7.58 10.89 14.66
N LEU A 12 -8.47 11.87 14.63
CA LEU A 12 -8.29 13.09 13.84
C LEU A 12 -7.06 13.87 14.31
N LEU A 13 -6.18 14.22 13.38
CA LEU A 13 -4.97 14.98 13.66
C LEU A 13 -5.20 16.46 13.41
N SER A 14 -4.60 17.30 14.25
CA SER A 14 -4.50 18.72 13.95
C SER A 14 -3.67 18.93 12.68
N PRO A 15 -3.98 19.95 11.86
CA PRO A 15 -3.21 20.24 10.66
C PRO A 15 -1.72 20.37 11.00
N TYR A 16 -0.86 19.82 10.13
CA TYR A 16 0.61 19.76 10.28
C TYR A 16 1.14 18.84 11.40
N THR A 17 0.28 18.11 12.10
CA THR A 17 0.71 17.15 13.12
C THR A 17 1.08 15.82 12.48
N ARG A 18 2.32 15.38 12.69
CA ARG A 18 2.82 14.10 12.17
C ARG A 18 2.78 13.01 13.24
N ILE A 19 3.22 13.35 14.45
CA ILE A 19 3.18 12.45 15.61
C ILE A 19 1.79 12.49 16.24
N CYS A 20 1.13 11.34 16.34
CA CYS A 20 -0.13 11.23 17.05
C CYS A 20 0.07 11.50 18.54
N SER A 21 -0.64 12.47 19.11
CA SER A 21 -0.57 12.80 20.53
C SER A 21 -1.24 11.77 21.45
N VAL A 22 -2.02 10.83 20.88
CA VAL A 22 -2.71 9.79 21.64
C VAL A 22 -1.94 8.48 21.68
N CYS A 23 -1.50 7.97 20.52
CA CYS A 23 -0.78 6.69 20.47
C CYS A 23 0.72 6.83 20.20
N GLY A 24 1.22 8.03 19.87
CA GLY A 24 2.64 8.27 19.57
C GLY A 24 3.09 7.89 18.16
N TYR A 25 2.19 7.37 17.32
CA TYR A 25 2.51 6.93 15.96
C TYR A 25 2.95 8.09 15.04
N ASP A 26 4.00 7.89 14.25
CA ASP A 26 4.50 8.86 13.27
C ASP A 26 3.84 8.68 11.90
N ASN A 27 2.90 9.57 11.59
CA ASN A 27 2.17 9.59 10.31
C ASN A 27 2.99 10.15 9.14
N ASN A 28 4.24 10.55 9.39
CA ASN A 28 5.19 10.88 8.34
C ASN A 28 5.86 9.65 7.72
N TYR A 29 5.70 8.48 8.34
CA TYR A 29 6.26 7.23 7.83
C TYR A 29 5.47 6.77 6.61
N ASN A 30 5.72 7.46 5.51
CA ASN A 30 5.27 7.07 4.19
C ASN A 30 6.34 6.09 3.69
N ASP A 31 6.15 4.80 3.96
CA ASP A 31 7.03 3.69 3.59
C ASP A 31 7.02 3.41 2.07
N PHE A 32 7.10 4.48 1.27
CA PHE A 32 7.25 4.43 -0.18
C PHE A 32 8.72 4.54 -0.58
N SER A 33 9.67 4.45 0.36
CA SER A 33 11.08 4.46 -0.01
C SER A 33 11.50 3.18 -0.71
N ASP A 34 10.87 2.04 -0.43
CA ASP A 34 11.43 0.76 -0.88
C ASP A 34 10.36 -0.28 -1.26
N ILE A 35 9.26 0.12 -1.92
CA ILE A 35 8.67 -0.84 -2.86
C ILE A 35 9.69 -0.95 -3.98
N GLU A 36 10.67 -1.85 -3.83
CA GLU A 36 11.38 -2.42 -4.96
C GLU A 36 10.30 -3.03 -5.85
N LEU A 37 9.77 -2.20 -6.75
CA LEU A 37 8.95 -2.64 -7.85
C LEU A 37 9.90 -3.47 -8.70
N ASP A 38 10.03 -4.74 -8.33
CA ASP A 38 10.65 -5.73 -9.19
C ASP A 38 9.75 -5.81 -10.42
N MET A 39 10.11 -5.06 -11.45
CA MET A 39 9.37 -4.97 -12.70
C MET A 39 9.24 -6.37 -13.32
N ASP A 40 10.18 -7.28 -13.04
CA ASP A 40 10.11 -8.68 -13.46
C ASP A 40 8.96 -9.45 -12.78
N LYS A 41 8.59 -9.07 -11.55
CA LYS A 41 7.44 -9.65 -10.81
C LYS A 41 6.09 -9.05 -11.23
N LEU A 42 6.08 -7.81 -11.71
CA LEU A 42 4.87 -7.12 -12.18
C LEU A 42 4.51 -7.45 -13.64
N ILE A 43 5.48 -7.89 -14.45
CA ILE A 43 5.26 -8.28 -15.85
C ILE A 43 4.67 -9.71 -15.95
N ASN A 44 4.80 -10.53 -14.91
CA ASN A 44 4.34 -11.93 -14.89
C ASN A 44 2.86 -12.14 -14.50
N VAL A 45 1.98 -11.15 -14.71
CA VAL A 45 0.54 -11.33 -14.44
C VAL A 45 -0.23 -11.87 -15.67
N ASN A 46 0.45 -12.08 -16.80
CA ASN A 46 -0.21 -12.49 -18.06
C ASN A 46 0.16 -13.88 -18.61
N ASP A 47 1.05 -14.66 -17.99
CA ASP A 47 1.59 -15.86 -18.67
C ASP A 47 1.29 -17.22 -18.01
N ASP A 48 0.21 -17.36 -17.22
CA ASP A 48 -0.21 -18.71 -16.76
C ASP A 48 -1.72 -18.93 -16.56
N PHE A 49 -2.59 -18.06 -17.08
CA PHE A 49 -4.01 -18.42 -17.19
C PHE A 49 -4.26 -19.11 -18.53
N VAL A 50 -3.73 -20.33 -18.67
CA VAL A 50 -4.24 -21.29 -19.64
C VAL A 50 -5.50 -21.90 -19.03
N PRO A 51 -6.72 -21.61 -19.52
CA PRO A 51 -7.89 -22.35 -19.07
C PRO A 51 -7.70 -23.79 -19.54
N GLU A 52 -7.44 -24.71 -18.61
CA GLU A 52 -7.35 -26.15 -18.88
C GLU A 52 -8.73 -26.72 -19.27
N HIS A 53 -9.32 -26.28 -20.38
CA HIS A 53 -10.39 -26.97 -21.13
C HIS A 53 -10.85 -26.09 -22.30
N TYR A 54 -10.20 -26.27 -23.45
CA TYR A 54 -10.88 -26.03 -24.72
C TYR A 54 -11.43 -27.38 -25.20
N PRO A 55 -12.75 -27.57 -25.34
CA PRO A 55 -13.28 -28.78 -25.96
C PRO A 55 -12.92 -28.77 -27.44
N GLU A 56 -12.12 -29.75 -27.85
CA GLU A 56 -11.82 -30.02 -29.26
C GLU A 56 -13.12 -30.38 -29.99
N PHE A 57 -13.42 -29.65 -31.07
CA PHE A 57 -14.45 -29.99 -32.05
C PHE A 57 -13.78 -30.34 -33.38
#